data_AF-A0A7C4TA49-F1
#
_entry.id   AF-A0A7C4TA49-F1
#
_cell.length_a   1.000
_cell.length_b   1.000
_cell.length_c   1.000
_cell.angle_alpha   90.00
_cell.angle_beta   90.00
_cell.angle_gamma   90.00
#
_symmetry.space_group_name_H-M   'P 1'
#
loop_
_entity.id
_entity.type
_entity.pdbx_description
1 polymer ?
#
loop_
_entity_poly.entity_id
_entity_poly.type
_entity_poly.pdbx_seq_one_letter_code
_entity_poly.pdbx_strand_id
1 'polypeptide(L)'
;MKKVIVSGMRPTGQMHVGHLHGALLNWKSFQDDYNCLYFIADWHALTTEYESPSIIQESKIDMIIDWIAVGLDPNKCVFFVQSEIKEHAELHLLFSMIVPLPWLERNPTYKEQLREISTRDLYTYGFLGYPVLQAADILIYKANGVPVGEDQAPHVELTRNIARRFNYLYGEV
;
A
#
# COMPACT_ATOMS: atom_id res chain seq x y z
N MET A 1 11.25 17.11 -14.78
CA MET A 1 11.09 15.66 -14.52
C MET A 1 9.61 15.37 -14.27
N LYS A 2 9.09 14.23 -14.75
CA LYS A 2 7.74 13.78 -14.40
C LYS A 2 7.65 13.54 -12.89
N LYS A 3 6.51 13.87 -12.28
CA LYS A 3 6.23 13.59 -10.87
C LYS A 3 6.04 12.08 -10.66
N VAL A 4 6.42 11.57 -9.50
CA VAL A 4 6.28 10.15 -9.14
C VAL A 4 4.91 9.90 -8.51
N ILE A 5 4.22 8.88 -9.00
CA ILE A 5 3.00 8.34 -8.39
C ILE A 5 3.28 6.92 -7.92
N VAL A 6 2.91 6.60 -6.69
CA VAL A 6 2.95 5.25 -6.12
C VAL A 6 1.55 4.83 -5.72
N SER A 7 1.13 3.62 -6.11
CA SER A 7 -0.13 3.03 -5.66
C SER A 7 -0.04 1.51 -5.70
N GLY A 8 -0.75 0.82 -4.83
CA GLY A 8 -0.68 -0.64 -4.74
C GLY A 8 -2.02 -1.26 -4.42
N MET A 9 -2.18 -2.53 -4.77
CA MET A 9 -3.36 -3.32 -4.42
C MET A 9 -2.95 -4.63 -3.78
N ARG A 10 -3.75 -5.07 -2.80
CA ARG A 10 -3.58 -6.37 -2.15
C ARG A 10 -4.10 -7.49 -3.07
N PRO A 11 -3.34 -8.57 -3.28
CA PRO A 11 -3.80 -9.71 -4.08
C PRO A 11 -4.68 -10.64 -3.23
N THR A 12 -5.96 -10.33 -3.06
CA THR A 12 -6.90 -11.09 -2.19
C THR A 12 -8.10 -11.67 -2.95
N GLY A 13 -7.90 -12.06 -4.21
CA GLY A 13 -8.93 -12.63 -5.07
C GLY A 13 -9.12 -11.87 -6.38
N GLN A 14 -10.16 -12.26 -7.12
CA GLN A 14 -10.46 -11.71 -8.44
C GLN A 14 -10.83 -10.24 -8.38
N MET A 15 -10.39 -9.47 -9.39
CA MET A 15 -10.79 -8.08 -9.51
C MET A 15 -12.24 -7.94 -9.99
N HIS A 16 -12.90 -6.85 -9.59
CA HIS A 16 -14.28 -6.55 -9.96
C HIS A 16 -14.42 -5.08 -10.38
N VAL A 17 -15.61 -4.68 -10.84
CA VAL A 17 -15.89 -3.31 -11.37
C VAL A 17 -15.53 -2.19 -10.39
N GLY A 18 -15.62 -2.45 -9.08
CA GLY A 18 -15.13 -1.52 -8.05
C GLY A 18 -13.64 -1.17 -8.19
N HIS A 19 -12.76 -2.15 -8.47
CA HIS A 19 -11.33 -1.88 -8.69
C HIS A 19 -11.10 -1.10 -9.99
N LEU A 20 -11.87 -1.42 -11.03
CA LEU A 20 -11.79 -0.74 -12.32
C LEU A 20 -12.07 0.77 -12.19
N HIS A 21 -13.22 1.14 -11.62
CA HIS A 21 -13.60 2.54 -11.46
C HIS A 21 -12.88 3.24 -10.31
N GLY A 22 -12.59 2.51 -9.23
CA GLY A 22 -11.95 3.09 -8.05
C GLY A 22 -10.48 3.44 -8.27
N ALA A 23 -9.76 2.65 -9.09
CA ALA A 23 -8.31 2.81 -9.23
C ALA A 23 -7.79 2.61 -10.65
N LEU A 24 -8.12 1.52 -11.35
CA LEU A 24 -7.40 1.15 -12.58
C LEU A 24 -7.59 2.16 -13.73
N LEU A 25 -8.78 2.75 -13.88
CA LEU A 25 -9.01 3.81 -14.87
C LEU A 25 -8.21 5.07 -14.57
N ASN A 26 -8.04 5.41 -13.29
CA ASN A 26 -7.18 6.52 -12.87
C ASN A 26 -5.70 6.20 -13.08
N TRP A 27 -5.27 4.98 -12.74
CA TRP A 27 -3.90 4.54 -13.02
C TRP A 27 -3.59 4.61 -14.52
N LYS A 28 -4.56 4.20 -15.35
CA LYS A 28 -4.43 4.25 -16.80
C LYS A 28 -4.25 5.67 -17.32
N SER A 29 -4.94 6.67 -16.76
CA SER A 29 -4.76 8.06 -17.17
C SER A 29 -3.43 8.64 -16.69
N PHE A 30 -2.94 8.23 -15.51
CA PHE A 30 -1.69 8.75 -14.96
C PHE A 30 -0.42 8.27 -15.69
N GLN A 31 -0.43 7.08 -16.28
CA GLN A 31 0.78 6.50 -16.89
C GLN A 31 1.38 7.36 -18.03
N ASP A 32 0.58 8.21 -18.67
CA ASP A 32 1.04 9.06 -19.77
C ASP A 32 1.75 10.34 -19.25
N ASP A 33 1.37 10.82 -18.06
CA ASP A 33 1.81 12.11 -17.51
C ASP A 33 2.81 11.99 -16.34
N TYR A 34 2.84 10.84 -15.66
CA TYR A 34 3.61 10.63 -14.44
C TYR A 34 4.60 9.47 -14.57
N ASN A 35 5.56 9.41 -13.64
CA ASN A 35 6.36 8.21 -13.41
C ASN A 35 5.59 7.33 -12.42
N CYS A 36 4.89 6.33 -12.95
CA CYS A 36 3.98 5.50 -12.18
C CYS A 36 4.64 4.23 -11.69
N LEU A 37 4.52 3.99 -10.38
CA LEU A 37 4.99 2.81 -9.66
C LEU A 37 3.76 2.10 -9.10
N TYR A 38 3.37 0.98 -9.72
CA TYR A 38 2.23 0.18 -9.30
C TYR A 38 2.69 -1.15 -8.74
N PHE A 39 2.16 -1.56 -7.59
CA PHE A 39 2.70 -2.74 -6.92
C PHE A 39 1.68 -3.68 -6.30
N ILE A 40 2.04 -4.95 -6.32
CA ILE A 40 1.31 -6.00 -5.63
C ILE A 40 1.69 -5.97 -4.16
N ALA A 41 0.77 -5.55 -3.31
CA ALA A 41 0.95 -5.37 -1.87
C ALA A 41 0.73 -6.69 -1.12
N ASP A 42 1.61 -7.67 -1.34
CA ASP A 42 1.45 -9.03 -0.83
C ASP A 42 1.77 -9.19 0.66
N TRP A 43 2.70 -8.41 1.22
CA TRP A 43 2.86 -8.35 2.68
C TRP A 43 1.69 -7.67 3.36
N HIS A 44 1.05 -6.68 2.72
CA HIS A 44 -0.22 -6.14 3.23
C HIS A 44 -1.34 -7.18 3.22
N ALA A 45 -1.42 -8.03 2.20
CA ALA A 45 -2.41 -9.11 2.18
C ALA A 45 -2.18 -10.12 3.32
N LEU A 46 -0.93 -10.42 3.68
CA LEU A 46 -0.61 -11.31 4.80
C LEU A 46 -1.17 -10.82 6.14
N THR A 47 -1.35 -9.50 6.34
CA THR A 47 -1.91 -8.97 7.60
C THR A 47 -3.33 -9.45 7.88
N THR A 48 -4.06 -9.87 6.84
CA THR A 48 -5.41 -10.42 6.94
C THR A 48 -5.51 -11.89 6.49
N GLU A 49 -4.60 -12.38 5.65
CA GLU A 49 -4.64 -13.74 5.08
C GLU A 49 -3.61 -14.70 5.70
N TYR A 50 -3.02 -14.36 6.85
CA TYR A 50 -1.91 -15.14 7.44
C TYR A 50 -2.25 -16.62 7.72
N GLU A 51 -3.51 -16.97 7.98
CA GLU A 51 -3.96 -18.36 8.21
C GLU A 51 -4.07 -19.18 6.92
N SER A 52 -4.21 -18.53 5.76
CA SER A 52 -4.41 -19.19 4.46
C SER A 52 -3.77 -18.38 3.33
N PRO A 53 -2.44 -18.26 3.30
CA PRO A 53 -1.74 -17.34 2.41
C PRO A 53 -1.69 -17.81 0.94
N SER A 54 -2.22 -18.99 0.61
CA SER A 54 -2.20 -19.52 -0.77
C SER A 54 -2.92 -18.59 -1.75
N ILE A 55 -4.01 -17.96 -1.31
CA ILE A 55 -4.79 -17.01 -2.12
C ILE A 55 -3.94 -15.83 -2.61
N ILE A 56 -2.93 -15.41 -1.84
CA ILE A 56 -2.03 -14.32 -2.19
C ILE A 56 -1.22 -14.70 -3.43
N GLN A 57 -0.65 -15.92 -3.45
CA GLN A 57 0.19 -16.37 -4.56
C GLN A 57 -0.63 -16.60 -5.83
N GLU A 58 -1.82 -17.20 -5.69
CA GLU A 58 -2.75 -17.42 -6.79
C GLU A 58 -3.19 -16.09 -7.41
N SER A 59 -3.53 -15.10 -6.58
CA SER A 59 -4.07 -13.82 -7.05
C SER A 59 -3.03 -12.88 -7.67
N LYS A 60 -1.72 -13.08 -7.41
CA LYS A 60 -0.65 -12.20 -7.95
C LYS A 60 -0.66 -12.15 -9.48
N ILE A 61 -0.71 -13.31 -10.12
CA ILE A 61 -0.62 -13.42 -11.58
C ILE A 61 -1.90 -12.86 -12.21
N ASP A 62 -3.06 -13.26 -11.71
CA ASP A 62 -4.36 -12.80 -12.19
C ASP A 62 -4.48 -11.28 -12.13
N MET A 63 -4.02 -10.66 -11.03
CA MET A 63 -4.07 -9.21 -10.86
C MET A 63 -3.21 -8.46 -11.90
N ILE A 64 -2.01 -8.98 -12.23
CA ILE A 64 -1.18 -8.38 -13.29
C ILE A 64 -1.81 -8.55 -14.67
N ILE A 65 -2.41 -9.72 -14.94
CA ILE A 65 -3.15 -9.95 -16.19
C ILE A 65 -4.26 -8.91 -16.34
N ASP A 66 -5.05 -8.69 -15.29
CA ASP A 66 -6.13 -7.72 -15.29
C ASP A 66 -5.63 -6.27 -15.46
N TRP A 67 -4.52 -5.89 -14.81
CA TRP A 67 -3.89 -4.57 -14.97
C TRP A 67 -3.52 -4.28 -16.42
N ILE A 68 -2.87 -5.24 -17.07
CA ILE A 68 -2.48 -5.14 -18.48
C ILE A 68 -3.72 -5.14 -19.37
N ALA A 69 -4.72 -5.98 -19.09
CA ALA A 69 -5.96 -6.06 -19.86
C ALA A 69 -6.76 -4.74 -19.86
N VAL A 70 -6.74 -4.00 -18.75
CA VAL A 70 -7.35 -2.66 -18.67
C VAL A 70 -6.57 -1.61 -19.48
N GLY A 71 -5.30 -1.88 -19.79
CA GLY A 71 -4.43 -1.05 -20.61
C GLY A 71 -3.38 -0.26 -19.83
N LEU A 72 -2.92 -0.79 -18.68
CA LEU A 72 -1.67 -0.35 -18.08
C LEU A 72 -0.51 -0.98 -18.85
N ASP A 73 0.37 -0.14 -19.38
CA ASP A 73 1.48 -0.55 -20.23
C ASP A 73 2.78 -0.66 -19.39
N PRO A 74 3.40 -1.85 -19.28
CA PRO A 74 4.68 -2.04 -18.58
C PRO A 74 5.84 -1.22 -19.18
N ASN A 75 5.70 -0.71 -20.41
CA ASN A 75 6.69 0.20 -21.01
C ASN A 75 6.51 1.66 -20.56
N LYS A 76 5.38 1.99 -19.95
CA LYS A 76 5.05 3.36 -19.46
C LYS A 76 5.08 3.47 -17.95
N CYS A 77 4.80 2.38 -17.24
CA CYS A 77 4.78 2.33 -15.78
C CYS A 77 5.51 1.08 -15.26
N VAL A 78 5.96 1.14 -14.01
CA VAL A 78 6.67 0.03 -13.36
C VAL A 78 5.68 -0.80 -12.57
N PHE A 79 5.69 -2.10 -12.82
CA PHE A 79 5.03 -3.09 -11.96
C PHE A 79 6.06 -3.82 -11.11
N PHE A 80 5.76 -4.01 -9.83
CA PHE A 80 6.61 -4.81 -8.96
C PHE A 80 5.79 -5.50 -7.86
N VAL A 81 6.41 -6.44 -7.16
CA VAL A 81 5.82 -7.15 -6.02
C VAL A 81 6.48 -6.61 -4.76
N GLN A 82 5.69 -6.24 -3.76
CA GLN A 82 6.17 -5.63 -2.52
C GLN A 82 7.23 -6.51 -1.84
N SER A 83 6.99 -7.83 -1.74
CA SER A 83 7.93 -8.75 -1.12
C SER A 83 9.28 -8.87 -1.83
N GLU A 84 9.38 -8.48 -3.10
CA GLU A 84 10.61 -8.61 -3.88
C GLU A 84 11.58 -7.45 -3.66
N ILE A 85 11.13 -6.37 -3.02
CA ILE A 85 11.95 -5.20 -2.70
C ILE A 85 12.12 -5.14 -1.17
N LYS A 86 13.23 -5.68 -0.66
CA LYS A 86 13.42 -5.89 0.80
C LYS A 86 13.58 -4.59 1.58
N GLU A 87 13.90 -3.50 0.88
CA GLU A 87 14.02 -2.16 1.43
C GLU A 87 12.69 -1.65 2.01
N HIS A 88 11.53 -2.17 1.56
CA HIS A 88 10.25 -1.92 2.23
C HIS A 88 10.26 -2.41 3.68
N ALA A 89 10.79 -3.62 3.93
CA ALA A 89 10.88 -4.18 5.27
C ALA A 89 11.93 -3.47 6.12
N GLU A 90 13.06 -3.10 5.52
CA GLU A 90 14.11 -2.34 6.21
C GLU A 90 13.60 -0.97 6.67
N LEU A 91 12.95 -0.21 5.78
CA LEU A 91 12.41 1.10 6.13
C LEU A 91 11.24 0.98 7.11
N HIS A 92 10.38 -0.04 6.95
CA HIS A 92 9.33 -0.34 7.92
C HIS A 92 9.90 -0.60 9.33
N LEU A 93 10.98 -1.39 9.43
CA LEU A 93 11.67 -1.64 10.71
C LEU A 93 12.11 -0.31 11.34
N LEU A 94 12.77 0.55 10.58
CA LEU A 94 13.24 1.85 11.08
C LEU A 94 12.09 2.75 11.52
N PHE A 95 11.02 2.84 10.74
CA PHE A 95 9.84 3.61 11.11
C PHE A 95 9.15 3.05 12.37
N SER A 96 9.08 1.73 12.53
CA SER A 96 8.43 1.12 13.69
C SER A 96 9.07 1.52 15.03
N MET A 97 10.36 1.88 15.04
CA MET A 97 11.07 2.35 16.23
C MET A 97 10.68 3.77 16.65
N ILE A 98 10.13 4.58 15.73
CA ILE A 98 9.84 5.99 15.99
C ILE A 98 8.34 6.31 16.02
N VAL A 99 7.48 5.45 15.49
CA VAL A 99 6.03 5.67 15.45
C VAL A 99 5.39 5.40 16.81
N PRO A 100 4.72 6.38 17.44
CA PRO A 100 3.99 6.15 18.68
C PRO A 100 2.79 5.21 18.48
N LEU A 101 2.66 4.19 19.34
CA LEU A 101 1.52 3.26 19.32
C LEU A 101 0.14 3.95 19.28
N PRO A 102 -0.12 5.04 20.04
CA PRO A 102 -1.43 5.69 20.01
C PRO A 102 -1.81 6.27 18.64
N TRP A 103 -0.86 6.51 17.72
CA TRP A 103 -1.18 6.93 16.35
C TRP A 103 -1.85 5.79 15.57
N LEU A 104 -1.43 4.55 15.82
CA LEU A 104 -1.97 3.35 15.17
C LEU A 104 -3.30 2.95 15.82
N GLU A 105 -3.34 2.87 17.14
CA GLU A 105 -4.54 2.45 17.89
C GLU A 105 -5.73 3.40 17.72
N ARG A 106 -5.48 4.66 17.36
CA ARG A 106 -6.53 5.67 17.13
C ARG A 106 -6.95 5.78 15.67
N ASN A 107 -6.30 5.06 14.76
CA ASN A 107 -6.65 5.09 13.35
C ASN A 107 -8.12 4.60 13.16
N PRO A 108 -8.99 5.40 12.52
CA PRO A 108 -10.39 5.05 12.32
C PRO A 108 -10.57 3.82 11.43
N THR A 109 -9.83 3.73 10.32
CA THR A 109 -9.85 2.61 9.37
C THR A 109 -9.48 1.29 10.07
N TYR A 110 -8.46 1.29 10.93
CA TYR A 110 -8.10 0.12 11.75
C TYR A 110 -9.27 -0.34 12.62
N LYS A 111 -9.91 0.58 13.35
CA LYS A 111 -11.04 0.27 14.24
C LYS A 111 -12.30 -0.18 13.50
N GLU A 112 -12.50 0.33 12.28
CA GLU A 112 -13.61 -0.07 11.42
C GLU A 112 -13.38 -1.48 10.89
N GLN A 113 -12.19 -1.77 10.34
CA GLN A 113 -11.86 -3.10 9.84
C GLN A 113 -11.90 -4.18 10.92
N LEU A 114 -11.46 -3.88 12.16
CA LEU A 114 -11.62 -4.81 13.30
C LEU A 114 -13.08 -5.14 13.62
N ARG A 115 -14.02 -4.23 13.33
CA ARG A 115 -15.45 -4.44 13.58
C ARG A 115 -16.12 -5.18 12.44
N GLU A 116 -15.73 -4.90 11.21
CA GLU A 116 -16.32 -5.51 10.01
C GLU A 116 -15.83 -6.93 9.76
N ILE A 117 -14.53 -7.18 9.94
CA ILE A 117 -13.90 -8.47 9.68
C ILE A 117 -13.93 -9.30 10.97
N SER A 118 -15.08 -9.89 11.26
CA SER A 118 -15.29 -10.72 12.45
C SER A 118 -14.86 -12.19 12.27
N THR A 119 -14.61 -12.62 11.04
CA THR A 119 -14.28 -14.02 10.70
C THR A 119 -12.80 -14.35 10.82
N ARG A 120 -11.95 -13.38 11.21
CA ARG A 120 -10.49 -13.54 11.30
C ARG A 120 -9.98 -12.89 12.57
N ASP A 121 -8.91 -13.43 13.16
CA ASP A 121 -8.25 -12.78 14.27
C ASP A 121 -7.30 -11.69 13.76
N LEU A 122 -7.78 -10.46 13.78
CA LEU A 122 -7.04 -9.28 13.35
C LEU A 122 -6.36 -8.54 14.51
N TYR A 123 -6.41 -9.07 15.73
CA TYR A 123 -5.68 -8.51 16.88
C TYR A 123 -4.18 -8.90 16.83
N THR A 124 -3.56 -8.65 15.68
CA THR A 124 -2.16 -8.99 15.43
C THR A 124 -1.31 -7.72 15.31
N TYR A 125 -0.03 -7.84 15.65
CA TYR A 125 0.93 -6.74 15.44
C TYR A 125 1.00 -6.32 13.96
N GLY A 126 0.95 -7.28 13.04
CA GLY A 126 0.99 -7.01 11.60
C GLY A 126 -0.19 -6.16 11.15
N PHE A 127 -1.40 -6.47 11.62
CA PHE A 127 -2.59 -5.70 11.29
C PHE A 127 -2.64 -4.32 11.98
N LEU A 128 -2.11 -4.17 13.19
CA LEU A 128 -1.94 -2.84 13.80
C LEU A 128 -0.85 -2.02 13.09
N GLY A 129 0.22 -2.67 12.65
CA GLY A 129 1.44 -2.07 12.11
C GLY A 129 1.43 -1.80 10.61
N TYR A 130 0.48 -2.35 9.84
CA TYR A 130 0.46 -2.18 8.38
C TYR A 130 0.46 -0.70 7.92
N PRO A 131 -0.15 0.27 8.63
CA PRO A 131 -0.06 1.66 8.20
C PRO A 131 1.38 2.21 8.22
N VAL A 132 2.26 1.65 9.07
CA VAL A 132 3.70 1.98 9.08
C VAL A 132 4.40 1.34 7.89
N LEU A 133 4.02 0.11 7.51
CA LEU A 133 4.51 -0.53 6.29
C LEU A 133 4.08 0.26 5.04
N GLN A 134 2.83 0.72 4.98
CA GLN A 134 2.34 1.59 3.92
C GLN A 134 3.13 2.89 3.81
N ALA A 135 3.51 3.49 4.95
CA ALA A 135 4.37 4.65 4.95
C ALA A 135 5.76 4.35 4.36
N ALA A 136 6.34 3.18 4.66
CA ALA A 136 7.58 2.72 4.03
C ALA A 136 7.42 2.55 2.51
N ASP A 137 6.32 1.92 2.07
CA ASP A 137 6.02 1.72 0.65
C ASP A 137 5.90 3.02 -0.15
N ILE A 138 5.42 4.09 0.49
CA ILE A 138 5.27 5.40 -0.15
C ILE A 138 6.59 6.19 -0.12
N LEU A 139 7.24 6.24 1.05
CA LEU A 139 8.34 7.17 1.29
C LEU A 139 9.67 6.73 0.68
N ILE A 140 9.89 5.42 0.50
CA ILE A 140 11.10 4.91 -0.15
C ILE A 140 11.28 5.47 -1.58
N TYR A 141 10.18 5.75 -2.27
CA TYR A 141 10.18 6.29 -3.64
C TYR A 141 10.06 7.81 -3.72
N LYS A 142 10.01 8.51 -2.58
CA LYS A 142 9.75 9.97 -2.51
C LYS A 142 8.54 10.39 -3.36
N ALA A 143 7.45 9.63 -3.28
CA ALA A 143 6.27 9.81 -4.12
C ALA A 143 5.69 11.23 -4.02
N ASN A 144 5.31 11.81 -5.16
CA ASN A 144 4.64 13.12 -5.23
C ASN A 144 3.11 13.01 -5.18
N GLY A 145 2.57 11.82 -5.46
CA GLY A 145 1.14 11.53 -5.39
C GLY A 145 0.89 10.06 -5.05
N VAL A 146 -0.17 9.83 -4.28
CA VAL A 146 -0.61 8.49 -3.85
C VAL A 146 -2.12 8.43 -4.07
N PRO A 147 -2.60 7.99 -5.25
CA PRO A 147 -4.03 7.88 -5.53
C PRO A 147 -4.60 6.73 -4.69
N VAL A 148 -5.54 7.07 -3.82
CA VAL A 148 -6.20 6.14 -2.90
C VAL A 148 -7.67 6.51 -2.73
N GLY A 149 -8.48 5.55 -2.26
CA GLY A 149 -9.84 5.81 -1.83
C GLY A 149 -9.91 6.69 -0.57
N GLU A 150 -11.08 7.25 -0.29
CA GLU A 150 -11.30 8.12 0.87
C GLU A 150 -11.04 7.39 2.20
N ASP A 151 -11.32 6.08 2.25
CA ASP A 151 -11.06 5.18 3.38
C ASP A 151 -9.56 5.06 3.75
N GLN A 152 -8.67 5.36 2.80
CA GLN A 152 -7.22 5.32 2.96
C GLN A 152 -6.61 6.69 3.29
N ALA A 153 -7.39 7.78 3.27
CA ALA A 153 -6.91 9.11 3.61
C ALA A 153 -6.24 9.18 5.01
N PRO A 154 -6.74 8.49 6.05
CA PRO A 154 -6.06 8.43 7.35
C PRO A 154 -4.65 7.84 7.29
N HIS A 155 -4.40 6.84 6.43
CA HIS A 155 -3.06 6.25 6.25
C HIS A 155 -2.10 7.18 5.52
N VAL A 156 -2.61 7.95 4.54
CA VAL A 156 -1.80 8.95 3.84
C VAL A 156 -1.41 10.08 4.80
N GLU A 157 -2.31 10.55 5.67
CA GLU A 157 -1.94 11.57 6.67
C GLU A 157 -0.99 11.01 7.73
N LEU A 158 -1.17 9.76 8.16
CA LEU A 158 -0.19 9.09 9.03
C LEU A 158 1.19 9.04 8.38
N THR A 159 1.27 8.67 7.09
CA THR A 159 2.53 8.66 6.32
C THR A 159 3.22 10.03 6.34
N ARG A 160 2.45 11.11 6.16
CA ARG A 160 2.98 12.49 6.25
C ARG A 160 3.50 12.82 7.65
N ASN A 161 2.81 12.36 8.70
CA ASN A 161 3.26 12.55 10.08
C ASN A 161 4.54 11.76 10.39
N ILE A 162 4.66 10.54 9.87
CA ILE A 162 5.88 9.73 9.98
C ILE A 162 7.05 10.44 9.30
N ALA A 163 6.87 10.92 8.06
CA ALA A 163 7.89 11.68 7.33
C ALA A 163 8.33 12.94 8.10
N ARG A 164 7.39 13.76 8.58
CA ARG A 164 7.69 14.96 9.38
C ARG A 164 8.47 14.61 10.66
N ARG A 165 8.07 13.54 11.34
CA ARG A 165 8.73 13.08 12.56
C ARG A 165 10.14 12.57 12.29
N PHE A 166 10.33 11.79 11.24
CA PHE A 166 11.64 11.33 10.79
C PHE A 166 12.55 12.54 10.51
N ASN A 167 12.07 13.50 9.73
CA ASN A 167 12.84 14.70 9.39
C ASN A 167 13.16 15.57 10.62
N TYR A 168 12.25 15.64 11.59
CA TYR A 168 12.50 16.33 12.86
C TYR A 168 13.61 15.67 13.68
N LEU A 169 13.68 14.33 13.70
CA LEU A 169 14.66 13.58 14.49
C LEU A 169 16.04 13.52 13.81
N TYR A 170 16.07 13.39 12.49
CA TYR A 170 17.30 13.04 11.75
C TYR A 170 17.73 14.07 10.69
N GLY A 171 16.93 15.11 10.44
CA GLY A 171 17.17 16.10 9.39
C GLY A 171 16.36 15.83 8.10
N GLU A 172 16.28 16.82 7.23
CA GLU A 172 15.52 16.73 5.96
C GLU A 172 16.23 15.84 4.93
N VAL A 173 15.47 14.93 4.29
CA VAL A 173 15.95 13.94 3.32
C VAL A 173 15.09 13.95 2.06
#